data_AF-A0A1H5NST2-F1
#
_entry.id   AF-A0A1H5NST2-F1
#
_cell.length_a   1.000
_cell.length_b   1.000
_cell.length_c   1.000
_cell.angle_alpha   90.00
_cell.angle_beta   90.00
_cell.angle_gamma   90.00
#
_symmetry.space_group_name_H-M   'P 1'
#
loop_
_entity.id
_entity.type
_entity.pdbx_description
1 polymer ?
#
loop_
_entity_poly.entity_id
_entity_poly.type
_entity_poly.pdbx_seq_one_letter_code
_entity_poly.pdbx_strand_id
1 'polypeptide(L)'
;MMTPMGKQRALTAAVSAGTAVLLAAGCSSGGGSGSDRTAPAHAASSPAPATRATASAATVSDSVTKAPPFPGGKVVARAADVTGNRELDIKGGVGSGILSVQVHCEGKGRLTVAVEPLGVGFPFACEAGRVSAIGNEFDLKRPHTPGTVRVTASAGVRWAITVGRRDGAGRSAS
;
A
#
# COMPACT_ATOMS: atom_id res chain seq x y z
N MET A 1 3.02 41.38 22.40
CA MET A 1 4.28 41.57 21.67
C MET A 1 4.18 40.81 20.35
N MET A 2 4.00 41.54 19.25
CA MET A 2 3.94 41.03 17.87
C MET A 2 5.27 41.33 17.17
N THR A 3 5.77 40.41 16.36
CA THR A 3 6.87 40.66 15.41
C THR A 3 6.60 39.81 14.15
N PRO A 4 6.89 40.32 12.93
CA PRO A 4 6.03 40.10 11.78
C PRO A 4 6.51 39.07 10.75
N MET A 5 5.59 38.78 9.82
CA MET A 5 5.76 38.09 8.54
C MET A 5 6.95 38.60 7.71
N GLY A 6 7.81 37.69 7.27
CA GLY A 6 8.80 37.90 6.21
C GLY A 6 8.22 37.57 4.83
N LYS A 7 8.28 38.55 3.92
CA LYS A 7 7.81 38.53 2.53
C LYS A 7 8.72 37.73 1.58
N GLN A 8 8.08 37.31 0.50
CA GLN A 8 8.51 36.56 -0.69
C GLN A 8 9.87 36.97 -1.31
N ARG A 9 10.55 36.01 -1.91
CA ARG A 9 11.32 36.21 -3.15
C ARG A 9 10.95 35.16 -4.19
N ALA A 10 10.69 35.65 -5.39
CA ALA A 10 10.30 34.92 -6.58
C ALA A 10 11.53 34.57 -7.45
N LEU A 11 11.25 33.71 -8.43
CA LEU A 11 11.95 33.50 -9.72
C LEU A 11 13.25 32.67 -9.70
N THR A 12 13.21 31.49 -10.31
CA THR A 12 13.79 31.28 -11.66
C THR A 12 13.27 29.98 -12.27
N ALA A 13 12.73 30.08 -13.49
CA ALA A 13 12.46 28.94 -14.36
C ALA A 13 13.72 28.60 -15.17
N ALA A 14 13.97 27.32 -15.42
CA ALA A 14 14.84 26.89 -16.51
C ALA A 14 14.28 25.61 -17.12
N VAL A 15 13.70 25.76 -18.31
CA VAL A 15 13.34 24.70 -19.26
C VAL A 15 14.64 24.14 -19.85
N SER A 16 14.78 22.83 -19.89
CA SER A 16 15.74 22.18 -20.80
C SER A 16 15.07 20.97 -21.45
N ALA A 17 14.69 21.17 -22.71
CA ALA A 17 14.31 20.12 -23.63
C ALA A 17 15.59 19.48 -24.18
N GLY A 18 15.70 18.16 -24.10
CA GLY A 18 16.78 17.38 -24.69
C GLY A 18 16.21 16.16 -25.37
N THR A 19 15.85 16.31 -26.64
CA THR A 19 15.50 15.21 -27.55
C THR A 19 16.79 14.74 -28.23
N ALA A 20 17.10 13.45 -28.15
CA ALA A 20 18.07 12.82 -29.04
C ALA A 20 17.52 11.48 -29.53
N VAL A 21 17.68 11.27 -30.83
CA VAL A 21 16.98 10.33 -31.68
C VAL A 21 17.97 9.29 -32.21
N LEU A 22 17.60 8.01 -32.05
CA LEU A 22 17.80 6.85 -32.95
C LEU A 22 19.20 6.28 -33.33
N LEU A 23 19.20 4.94 -33.30
CA LEU A 23 19.88 3.93 -34.17
C LEU A 23 21.33 3.53 -33.85
N ALA A 24 21.53 2.25 -33.53
CA ALA A 24 22.10 1.27 -34.46
C ALA A 24 22.10 -0.15 -33.85
N ALA A 25 21.79 -1.12 -34.70
CA ALA A 25 21.91 -2.55 -34.44
C ALA A 25 23.38 -2.99 -34.36
N GLY A 26 23.67 -3.96 -33.50
CA GLY A 26 24.98 -4.60 -33.42
C GLY A 26 24.83 -6.02 -32.88
N CYS A 27 24.59 -6.96 -33.79
CA CYS A 27 24.66 -8.40 -33.53
C CYS A 27 26.12 -8.84 -33.73
N SER A 28 26.74 -9.47 -32.74
CA SER A 28 27.95 -10.27 -32.95
C SER A 28 28.04 -11.36 -31.88
N SER A 29 27.75 -12.58 -32.32
CA SER A 29 28.05 -13.81 -31.60
C SER A 29 29.52 -14.15 -31.79
N GLY A 30 30.23 -14.41 -30.70
CA GLY A 30 31.59 -14.93 -30.71
C GLY A 30 31.87 -15.67 -29.42
N GLY A 31 31.87 -17.01 -29.49
CA GLY A 31 32.18 -17.90 -28.37
C GLY A 31 33.68 -17.98 -28.10
N GLY A 32 34.02 -18.25 -26.84
CA GLY A 32 35.39 -18.54 -26.40
C GLY A 32 35.37 -19.06 -24.96
N SER A 33 35.60 -20.36 -24.82
CA SER A 33 35.66 -21.12 -23.57
C SER A 33 36.73 -20.66 -22.59
N GLY A 34 36.42 -20.85 -21.30
CA GLY A 34 37.39 -21.36 -20.33
C GLY A 34 37.67 -20.45 -19.13
N SER A 35 37.02 -20.74 -18.00
CA SER A 35 37.69 -21.19 -16.78
C SER A 35 36.72 -21.20 -15.60
N ASP A 36 36.49 -22.40 -15.08
CA ASP A 36 35.78 -22.71 -13.85
C ASP A 36 36.23 -21.84 -12.66
N ARG A 37 35.28 -21.14 -12.06
CA ARG A 37 35.26 -20.89 -10.62
C ARG A 37 33.86 -21.11 -10.10
N THR A 38 33.67 -22.29 -9.53
CA THR A 38 32.57 -22.66 -8.66
C THR A 38 32.53 -21.74 -7.44
N ALA A 39 31.45 -20.97 -7.30
CA ALA A 39 31.00 -20.38 -6.04
C ALA A 39 29.47 -20.18 -6.13
N PRO A 40 28.75 -20.30 -5.01
CA PRO A 40 27.54 -21.11 -4.93
C PRO A 40 26.30 -20.45 -5.54
N ALA A 41 25.40 -21.31 -6.01
CA ALA A 41 24.04 -20.96 -6.33
C ALA A 41 23.40 -20.22 -5.14
N HIS A 42 23.25 -18.90 -5.26
CA HIS A 42 22.24 -18.21 -4.50
C HIS A 42 20.92 -18.83 -4.92
N ALA A 43 20.38 -19.64 -4.01
CA ALA A 43 19.04 -20.18 -4.08
C ALA A 43 18.11 -19.09 -4.59
N ALA A 44 17.54 -19.31 -5.77
CA ALA A 44 16.39 -18.58 -6.21
C ALA A 44 15.34 -18.81 -5.11
N SER A 45 15.15 -17.80 -4.26
CA SER A 45 14.04 -17.76 -3.33
C SER A 45 12.78 -17.82 -4.19
N SER A 46 12.19 -19.01 -4.28
CA SER A 46 10.86 -19.21 -4.83
C SER A 46 9.95 -18.12 -4.24
N PRO A 47 9.23 -17.34 -5.06
CA PRO A 47 8.25 -16.42 -4.51
C PRO A 47 7.24 -17.27 -3.72
N ALA A 48 7.09 -16.95 -2.44
CA ALA A 48 6.05 -17.52 -1.60
C ALA A 48 4.70 -17.42 -2.35
N PRO A 49 3.76 -18.38 -2.17
CA PRO A 49 2.48 -18.32 -2.84
C PRO A 49 1.81 -16.99 -2.51
N ALA A 50 1.71 -16.12 -3.52
CA ALA A 50 1.21 -14.76 -3.35
C ALA A 50 -0.22 -14.84 -2.85
N THR A 51 -0.46 -14.40 -1.61
CA THR A 51 -1.79 -13.99 -1.19
C THR A 51 -2.14 -12.77 -2.04
N ARG A 52 -2.84 -13.00 -3.15
CA ARG A 52 -3.20 -11.93 -4.08
C ARG A 52 -4.33 -11.14 -3.45
N ALA A 53 -4.09 -9.84 -3.23
CA ALA A 53 -5.15 -8.90 -2.91
C ALA A 53 -6.11 -8.82 -4.11
N THR A 54 -7.40 -8.90 -3.85
CA THR A 54 -8.43 -8.49 -4.82
C THR A 54 -8.93 -7.11 -4.44
N ALA A 55 -9.08 -6.23 -5.43
CA ALA A 55 -9.78 -4.98 -5.23
C ALA A 55 -11.24 -5.29 -4.86
N SER A 56 -11.73 -4.65 -3.81
CA SER A 56 -13.10 -4.79 -3.33
C SER A 56 -13.76 -3.42 -3.31
N ALA A 57 -15.09 -3.41 -3.32
CA ALA A 57 -15.82 -2.17 -3.19
C ALA A 57 -15.52 -1.54 -1.82
N ALA A 58 -14.85 -0.40 -1.83
CA ALA A 58 -14.77 0.45 -0.66
C ALA A 58 -16.19 0.89 -0.30
N THR A 59 -16.59 0.80 0.96
CA THR A 59 -17.89 1.34 1.36
C THR A 59 -17.82 2.86 1.28
N VAL A 60 -18.62 3.45 0.40
CA VAL A 60 -18.60 4.88 0.13
C VAL A 60 -18.98 5.65 1.40
N SER A 61 -18.01 6.35 1.99
CA SER A 61 -18.25 7.42 2.95
C SER A 61 -17.37 8.59 2.56
N ASP A 62 -17.97 9.78 2.50
CA ASP A 62 -17.28 11.00 2.09
C ASP A 62 -16.49 11.64 3.24
N SER A 63 -15.98 10.81 4.15
CA SER A 63 -15.31 11.25 5.36
C SER A 63 -14.06 10.45 5.66
N VAL A 64 -13.03 11.18 6.09
CA VAL A 64 -11.84 10.66 6.76
C VAL A 64 -11.84 10.96 8.27
N THR A 65 -12.84 11.68 8.79
CA THR A 65 -12.99 11.92 10.24
C THR A 65 -13.63 10.75 10.97
N LYS A 66 -14.23 9.82 10.21
CA LYS A 66 -14.73 8.54 10.70
C LYS A 66 -14.05 7.41 9.96
N ALA A 67 -13.83 6.30 10.66
CA ALA A 67 -13.29 5.09 10.03
C ALA A 67 -14.34 4.52 9.04
N PRO A 68 -13.93 4.01 7.87
CA PRO A 68 -14.86 3.41 6.91
C PRO A 68 -15.69 2.30 7.57
N PRO A 69 -16.99 2.20 7.30
CA PRO A 69 -17.79 1.10 7.85
C PRO A 69 -17.33 -0.24 7.26
N PHE A 70 -17.48 -1.31 8.03
CA PHE A 70 -17.19 -2.68 7.59
C PHE A 70 -18.35 -3.60 8.00
N PRO A 71 -19.40 -3.74 7.16
CA PRO A 71 -20.51 -4.64 7.44
C PRO A 71 -20.10 -6.09 7.22
N GLY A 72 -20.73 -7.02 7.95
CA GLY A 72 -20.59 -8.46 7.68
C GLY A 72 -19.33 -9.12 8.24
N GLY A 73 -18.68 -8.52 9.24
CA GLY A 73 -17.58 -9.15 9.95
C GLY A 73 -17.13 -8.37 11.18
N LYS A 74 -15.99 -8.79 11.75
CA LYS A 74 -15.39 -8.19 12.95
C LYS A 74 -14.36 -7.14 12.56
N VAL A 75 -14.48 -5.93 13.10
CA VAL A 75 -13.41 -4.92 13.02
C VAL A 75 -12.27 -5.32 13.97
N VAL A 76 -11.06 -5.43 13.42
CA VAL A 76 -9.86 -5.90 14.13
C VAL A 76 -8.77 -4.83 14.26
N ALA A 77 -8.81 -3.78 13.45
CA ALA A 77 -8.06 -2.54 13.64
C ALA A 77 -8.82 -1.36 12.99
N ARG A 78 -8.64 -0.14 13.52
CA ARG A 78 -9.22 1.07 12.93
C ARG A 78 -8.50 2.33 13.39
N ALA A 79 -8.50 3.35 12.53
CA ALA A 79 -8.14 4.72 12.87
C ALA A 79 -8.88 5.70 11.96
N ALA A 80 -9.01 6.95 12.40
CA ALA A 80 -9.63 8.03 11.65
C ALA A 80 -8.94 9.34 11.99
N ASP A 81 -9.12 10.33 11.11
CA ASP A 81 -8.58 11.69 11.25
C ASP A 81 -7.05 11.72 11.44
N VAL A 82 -6.34 10.78 10.82
CA VAL A 82 -4.89 10.65 10.99
C VAL A 82 -4.17 11.40 9.87
N THR A 83 -3.05 12.04 10.23
CA THR A 83 -2.07 12.58 9.28
C THR A 83 -0.72 11.90 9.50
N GLY A 84 0.09 11.81 8.44
CA GLY A 84 1.39 11.14 8.50
C GLY A 84 1.30 9.62 8.61
N ASN A 85 2.40 9.02 9.05
CA ASN A 85 2.58 7.56 9.08
C ASN A 85 2.06 6.97 10.39
N ARG A 86 1.57 5.73 10.35
CA ARG A 86 1.12 5.01 11.56
C ARG A 86 1.15 3.51 11.38
N GLU A 87 1.37 2.79 12.47
CA GLU A 87 1.18 1.35 12.55
C GLU A 87 -0.01 1.01 13.47
N LEU A 88 -0.75 -0.04 13.12
CA LEU A 88 -1.87 -0.56 13.89
C LEU A 88 -1.73 -2.06 14.06
N ASP A 89 -1.78 -2.53 15.31
CA ASP A 89 -1.90 -3.96 15.59
C ASP A 89 -3.26 -4.48 15.12
N ILE A 90 -3.24 -5.62 14.42
CA ILE A 90 -4.46 -6.35 14.09
C ILE A 90 -4.79 -7.25 15.27
N LYS A 91 -5.89 -6.94 15.97
CA LYS A 91 -6.29 -7.69 17.17
C LYS A 91 -6.55 -9.15 16.85
N GLY A 92 -5.75 -10.04 17.43
CA GLY A 92 -5.77 -11.48 17.14
C GLY A 92 -5.08 -11.85 15.82
N GLY A 93 -4.08 -11.07 15.41
CA GLY A 93 -3.26 -11.24 14.19
C GLY A 93 -4.03 -11.03 12.90
N VAL A 94 -3.52 -11.50 11.77
CA VAL A 94 -4.25 -11.43 10.48
C VAL A 94 -5.35 -12.52 10.45
N GLY A 95 -5.07 -13.69 11.02
CA GLY A 95 -6.00 -14.82 11.06
C GLY A 95 -6.11 -15.55 9.72
N SER A 96 -7.19 -16.31 9.54
CA SER A 96 -7.57 -17.02 8.31
C SER A 96 -8.97 -16.59 7.88
N GLY A 97 -9.38 -16.90 6.66
CA GLY A 97 -10.62 -16.39 6.07
C GLY A 97 -10.36 -15.10 5.31
N ILE A 98 -11.35 -14.21 5.19
CA ILE A 98 -11.18 -12.95 4.47
C ILE A 98 -10.71 -11.86 5.44
N LEU A 99 -9.56 -11.27 5.14
CA LEU A 99 -9.15 -9.98 5.69
C LEU A 99 -9.53 -8.88 4.70
N SER A 100 -10.22 -7.85 5.16
CA SER A 100 -10.57 -6.68 4.35
C SER A 100 -9.89 -5.43 4.91
N VAL A 101 -9.37 -4.59 4.02
CA VAL A 101 -8.76 -3.30 4.35
C VAL A 101 -9.47 -2.22 3.56
N GLN A 102 -10.27 -1.42 4.26
CA GLN A 102 -10.99 -0.28 3.72
C GLN A 102 -10.25 1.00 4.12
N VAL A 103 -9.93 1.85 3.16
CA VAL A 103 -9.16 3.08 3.40
C VAL A 103 -9.78 4.26 2.68
N HIS A 104 -9.99 5.34 3.42
CA HIS A 104 -10.35 6.63 2.88
C HIS A 104 -9.18 7.60 3.06
N CYS A 105 -8.90 8.42 2.05
CA CYS A 105 -7.94 9.50 2.18
C CYS A 105 -8.37 10.76 1.44
N GLU A 106 -7.87 11.89 1.93
CA GLU A 106 -8.15 13.23 1.42
C GLU A 106 -6.85 14.04 1.41
N GLY A 107 -6.66 14.84 0.38
CA GLY A 107 -5.47 15.67 0.19
C GLY A 107 -4.60 15.13 -0.94
N LYS A 108 -3.94 16.03 -1.67
CA LYS A 108 -3.11 15.65 -2.82
C LYS A 108 -1.90 14.86 -2.35
N GLY A 109 -1.78 13.61 -2.78
CA GLY A 109 -0.60 12.81 -2.50
C GLY A 109 -0.81 11.32 -2.72
N ARG A 110 0.03 10.53 -2.08
CA ARG A 110 -0.03 9.07 -2.07
C ARG A 110 -0.16 8.56 -0.65
N LEU A 111 -0.96 7.52 -0.50
CA LEU A 111 -1.02 6.69 0.70
C LEU A 111 -0.66 5.26 0.32
N THR A 112 0.11 4.58 1.16
CA THR A 112 0.45 3.16 1.00
C THR A 112 0.06 2.44 2.27
N VAL A 113 -0.64 1.33 2.11
CA VAL A 113 -0.96 0.42 3.21
C VAL A 113 -0.24 -0.89 2.98
N ALA A 114 0.53 -1.31 3.98
CA ALA A 114 1.20 -2.61 4.03
C ALA A 114 0.60 -3.47 5.14
N VAL A 115 0.49 -4.78 4.90
CA VAL A 115 -0.05 -5.74 5.86
C VAL A 115 0.99 -6.82 6.12
N GLU A 116 1.47 -6.88 7.36
CA GLU A 116 2.43 -7.89 7.82
C GLU A 116 1.70 -9.02 8.56
N PRO A 117 2.15 -10.28 8.45
CA PRO A 117 3.34 -10.76 7.72
C PRO A 117 3.03 -11.17 6.27
N LEU A 118 1.98 -10.63 5.65
CA LEU A 118 1.59 -11.04 4.30
C LEU A 118 2.57 -10.56 3.22
N GLY A 119 3.47 -9.62 3.53
CA GLY A 119 4.42 -9.05 2.57
C GLY A 119 3.76 -8.28 1.43
N VAL A 120 2.53 -7.80 1.66
CA VAL A 120 1.73 -7.06 0.66
C VAL A 120 1.69 -5.59 1.01
N GLY A 121 1.80 -4.75 -0.01
CA GLY A 121 1.64 -3.30 0.11
C GLY A 121 0.97 -2.74 -1.13
N PHE A 122 -0.04 -1.89 -0.94
CA PHE A 122 -0.79 -1.30 -2.05
C PHE A 122 -0.76 0.24 -1.95
N PRO A 123 -0.09 0.91 -2.89
CA PRO A 123 -0.13 2.36 -3.00
C PRO A 123 -1.41 2.79 -3.72
N PHE A 124 -1.97 3.94 -3.35
CA PHE A 124 -3.03 4.58 -4.11
C PHE A 124 -3.01 6.10 -3.94
N ALA A 125 -3.61 6.78 -4.92
CA ALA A 125 -3.64 8.23 -4.98
C ALA A 125 -4.72 8.80 -4.05
N CYS A 126 -4.41 9.91 -3.41
CA CYS A 126 -5.33 10.74 -2.66
C CYS A 126 -5.51 12.06 -3.41
N GLU A 127 -6.75 12.50 -3.53
CA GLU A 127 -7.12 13.68 -4.32
C GLU A 127 -7.33 14.91 -3.43
N ALA A 128 -7.01 16.10 -3.94
CA ALA A 128 -7.32 17.34 -3.24
C ALA A 128 -8.82 17.63 -3.31
N GLY A 129 -9.39 18.06 -2.19
CA GLY A 129 -10.78 18.54 -2.12
C GLY A 129 -11.85 17.47 -2.20
N ARG A 130 -11.48 16.17 -2.16
CA ARG A 130 -12.43 15.07 -2.09
C ARG A 130 -11.82 13.84 -1.40
N VAL A 131 -12.70 13.00 -0.87
CA VAL A 131 -12.31 11.71 -0.31
C VAL A 131 -12.17 10.69 -1.44
N SER A 132 -10.99 10.08 -1.53
CA SER A 132 -10.71 8.89 -2.33
C SER A 132 -10.88 7.66 -1.44
N ALA A 133 -11.55 6.62 -1.94
CA ALA A 133 -11.83 5.40 -1.20
C ALA A 133 -11.31 4.17 -1.95
N ILE A 134 -10.66 3.26 -1.23
CA ILE A 134 -10.20 1.97 -1.77
C ILE A 134 -10.46 0.85 -0.78
N GLY A 135 -10.81 -0.32 -1.33
CA GLY A 135 -10.99 -1.56 -0.59
C GLY A 135 -10.12 -2.66 -1.18
N ASN A 136 -9.45 -3.42 -0.31
CA ASN A 136 -8.73 -4.62 -0.70
C ASN A 136 -9.13 -5.79 0.21
N GLU A 137 -9.27 -6.97 -0.38
CA GLU A 137 -9.53 -8.21 0.34
C GLU A 137 -8.45 -9.25 0.08
N PHE A 138 -8.19 -10.05 1.12
CA PHE A 138 -7.23 -11.15 1.11
C PHE A 138 -7.95 -12.41 1.61
N ASP A 139 -8.02 -13.44 0.77
CA ASP A 139 -8.49 -14.75 1.19
C ASP A 139 -7.32 -15.60 1.71
N LEU A 140 -7.33 -15.84 3.02
CA LEU A 140 -6.26 -16.46 3.77
C LEU A 140 -6.62 -17.89 4.15
N LYS A 141 -6.02 -18.85 3.46
CA LYS A 141 -6.23 -20.28 3.69
C LYS A 141 -5.72 -20.76 5.05
N ARG A 142 -4.71 -20.10 5.62
CA ARG A 142 -4.08 -20.47 6.90
C ARG A 142 -4.09 -19.28 7.86
N PRO A 143 -4.09 -19.52 9.17
CA PRO A 143 -4.01 -18.44 10.15
C PRO A 143 -2.61 -17.84 10.17
N HIS A 144 -2.54 -16.51 10.24
CA HIS A 144 -1.28 -15.77 10.44
C HIS A 144 -1.37 -14.92 11.72
N THR A 145 -0.40 -15.09 12.63
CA THR A 145 -0.25 -14.32 13.86
C THR A 145 1.25 -14.13 14.16
N PRO A 146 1.70 -12.97 14.69
CA PRO A 146 0.96 -11.72 14.89
C PRO A 146 0.59 -11.05 13.55
N GLY A 147 0.05 -9.84 13.56
CA GLY A 147 -0.22 -9.10 12.33
C GLY A 147 -0.37 -7.61 12.59
N THR A 148 0.19 -6.80 11.69
CA THR A 148 0.13 -5.33 11.78
C THR A 148 -0.23 -4.74 10.42
N VAL A 149 -0.84 -3.55 10.46
CA VAL A 149 -1.04 -2.72 9.28
C VAL A 149 -0.22 -1.46 9.42
N ARG A 150 0.66 -1.22 8.46
CA ARG A 150 1.48 -0.01 8.38
C ARG A 150 0.94 0.91 7.28
N VAL A 151 0.63 2.13 7.67
CA VAL A 151 0.20 3.21 6.78
C VAL A 151 1.33 4.22 6.62
N THR A 152 1.70 4.49 5.37
CA THR A 152 2.62 5.57 5.02
C THR A 152 1.88 6.58 4.15
N ALA A 153 1.91 7.86 4.53
CA ALA A 153 1.16 8.91 3.86
C ALA A 153 2.07 10.07 3.49
N SER A 154 1.80 10.67 2.32
CA SER A 154 2.43 11.93 1.91
C SER A 154 2.05 13.05 2.89
N ALA A 155 2.91 14.07 3.01
CA ALA A 155 2.57 15.26 3.78
C ALA A 155 1.29 15.91 3.24
N GLY A 156 0.41 16.37 4.14
CA GLY A 156 -0.88 16.96 3.78
C GLY A 156 -1.99 15.97 3.41
N VAL A 157 -1.72 14.65 3.44
CA VAL A 157 -2.76 13.63 3.32
C VAL A 157 -3.33 13.30 4.70
N ARG A 158 -4.66 13.38 4.80
CA ARG A 158 -5.44 12.91 5.95
C ARG A 158 -6.14 11.61 5.59
N TRP A 159 -6.27 10.68 6.53
CA TRP A 159 -6.78 9.36 6.21
C TRP A 159 -7.52 8.68 7.37
N ALA A 160 -8.32 7.70 6.98
CA ALA A 160 -9.03 6.79 7.87
C ALA A 160 -8.96 5.35 7.33
N ILE A 161 -8.89 4.38 8.22
CA ILE A 161 -8.76 2.96 7.88
C ILE A 161 -9.65 2.11 8.77
N THR A 162 -10.22 1.07 8.18
CA THR A 162 -10.82 -0.05 8.89
C THR A 162 -10.25 -1.34 8.35
N VAL A 163 -9.78 -2.19 9.27
CA VAL A 163 -9.37 -3.56 8.96
C VAL A 163 -10.41 -4.49 9.57
N GLY A 164 -11.02 -5.29 8.71
CA GLY A 164 -12.08 -6.21 9.04
C GLY A 164 -11.69 -7.66 8.78
N ARG A 165 -12.30 -8.59 9.52
CA ARG A 165 -12.20 -10.03 9.27
C ARG A 165 -13.58 -10.65 9.16
N ARG A 166 -13.74 -11.56 8.20
CA ARG A 166 -14.90 -12.45 8.08
C ARG A 166 -14.43 -13.86 7.72
N ASP A 167 -15.27 -14.84 7.97
CA ASP A 167 -14.97 -16.22 7.58
C ASP A 167 -14.86 -16.32 6.05
N GLY A 168 -13.98 -17.21 5.58
CA GLY A 168 -13.82 -17.50 4.16
C GLY A 168 -14.99 -18.31 3.62
N ALA A 169 -15.25 -18.24 2.31
CA ALA A 169 -16.23 -19.09 1.66
C ALA A 169 -15.87 -20.57 1.90
N GLY A 170 -16.69 -21.28 2.67
CA GLY A 170 -16.46 -22.68 3.08
C GLY A 170 -16.30 -22.92 4.58
N ARG A 171 -16.32 -21.86 5.41
CA ARG A 171 -16.39 -21.98 6.88
C ARG A 171 -17.65 -21.31 7.42
N SER A 172 -18.81 -21.72 6.92
CA SER A 172 -20.03 -21.53 7.69
C SER A 172 -19.92 -22.46 8.90
N ALA A 173 -19.86 -21.88 10.11
CA ALA A 173 -19.87 -22.66 11.34
C ALA A 173 -21.08 -23.61 11.32
N SER A 174 -20.80 -24.91 11.45
CA SER A 174 -21.79 -25.93 11.77
C SER A 174 -22.11 -25.89 13.25
#